data_AF-A0A3L7W525-F1
#
_entry.id   AF-A0A3L7W525-F1
#
_cell.length_a   1.000
_cell.length_b   1.000
_cell.length_c   1.000
_cell.angle_alpha   90.00
_cell.angle_beta   90.00
_cell.angle_gamma   90.00
#
_symmetry.space_group_name_H-M   'P 1'
#
loop_
_entity.id
_entity.type
_entity.pdbx_description
1 polymer ?
#
loop_
_entity_poly.entity_id
_entity_poly.type
_entity_poly.pdbx_seq_one_letter_code
_entity_poly.pdbx_strand_id
1 'polypeptide(L)'
;MNDRSQLKFALAALSAGLAWGYLRHRQSGRAALMAVLQGLEWFVAYGGAAALLTLAREGLEPNEDGTVDGERITHFRQVVTERTGTEG
;
A
#
# COMPACT_ATOMS: atom_id res chain seq x y z
N MET A 1 -7.05 3.94 0.38
CA MET A 1 -5.90 4.36 -0.47
C MET A 1 -4.98 3.15 -0.54
N ASN A 2 -4.51 2.72 -1.73
CA ASN A 2 -3.75 1.46 -1.86
C ASN A 2 -2.43 1.53 -1.03
N ASP A 3 -2.13 0.55 -0.19
CA ASP A 3 -1.03 0.62 0.81
C ASP A 3 0.35 0.89 0.17
N ARG A 4 0.58 0.32 -1.02
CA ARG A 4 1.77 0.61 -1.84
C ARG A 4 1.89 2.07 -2.24
N SER A 5 0.77 2.75 -2.51
CA SER A 5 0.79 4.17 -2.87
C SER A 5 1.12 5.02 -1.65
N GLN A 6 0.60 4.67 -0.48
CA GLN A 6 0.91 5.37 0.77
C GLN A 6 2.41 5.27 1.13
N LEU A 7 3.02 4.09 0.98
CA LEU A 7 4.45 3.92 1.21
C LEU A 7 5.30 4.77 0.24
N LYS A 8 4.92 4.81 -1.05
CA LYS A 8 5.60 5.66 -2.04
C LYS A 8 5.52 7.14 -1.70
N PHE A 9 4.35 7.62 -1.24
CA PHE A 9 4.20 9.00 -0.79
C PHE A 9 5.02 9.31 0.46
N ALA A 10 5.03 8.40 1.44
CA ALA A 10 5.87 8.55 2.63
C ALA A 10 7.37 8.60 2.28
N LEU A 11 7.83 7.74 1.35
CA LEU A 11 9.21 7.76 0.85
C LEU A 11 9.54 9.04 0.07
N ALA A 12 8.60 9.56 -0.72
CA ALA A 12 8.76 10.85 -1.38
C ALA A 12 8.84 12.01 -0.36
N ALA A 13 8.04 11.93 0.72
CA ALA A 13 8.10 12.90 1.80
C ALA A 13 9.43 12.82 2.57
N LEU A 14 9.96 11.61 2.80
CA LEU A 14 11.29 11.39 3.38
C LEU A 14 12.38 12.05 2.55
N SER A 15 12.42 11.78 1.24
CA SER A 15 13.46 12.32 0.36
C SER A 15 13.36 13.84 0.22
N ALA A 16 12.15 14.39 0.12
CA ALA A 16 11.93 15.83 0.12
C ALA A 16 12.37 16.47 1.46
N GLY A 17 12.06 15.85 2.60
CA GLY A 17 12.45 16.32 3.93
C GLY A 17 13.96 16.29 4.14
N LEU A 18 14.65 15.24 3.65
CA LEU A 18 16.12 15.16 3.65
C LEU A 18 16.75 16.29 2.82
N ALA A 19 16.28 16.48 1.58
CA ALA A 19 16.81 17.50 0.68
C ALA A 19 16.60 18.91 1.25
N TRP A 20 15.39 19.19 1.76
CA TRP A 20 15.05 20.47 2.37
C TRP A 20 15.85 20.72 3.66
N GLY A 21 15.91 19.72 4.55
CA GLY A 21 16.61 19.82 5.82
C GLY A 21 18.11 20.04 5.65
N TYR A 22 18.72 19.36 4.66
CA TYR A 22 20.12 19.58 4.30
C TYR A 22 20.36 20.99 3.76
N LEU A 23 19.54 21.43 2.79
CA LEU A 23 19.67 22.77 2.19
C LEU A 23 19.52 23.87 3.26
N ARG A 24 18.53 23.72 4.13
CA ARG A 24 18.23 24.66 5.21
C ARG A 24 19.37 24.78 6.23
N HIS A 25 20.00 23.65 6.59
CA HIS A 25 21.03 23.60 7.63
C HIS A 25 22.45 23.52 7.07
N ARG A 26 22.67 23.74 5.78
CA ARG A 26 23.98 23.58 5.10
C ARG A 26 25.14 24.37 5.72
N GLN A 27 24.85 25.47 6.42
CA GLN A 27 25.86 26.29 7.09
C GLN A 27 26.14 25.83 8.54
N SER A 28 25.37 24.90 9.06
CA SER A 28 25.56 24.32 10.38
C SER A 28 26.44 23.07 10.28
N GLY A 29 27.37 22.89 11.23
CA GLY A 29 28.19 21.68 11.30
C GLY A 29 27.40 20.37 11.51
N ARG A 30 26.09 20.47 11.79
CA ARG A 30 25.16 19.36 12.01
C ARG A 30 24.12 19.21 10.89
N ALA A 31 24.39 19.73 9.69
CA ALA A 31 23.44 19.71 8.56
C ALA A 31 22.86 18.32 8.27
N ALA A 32 23.70 17.29 8.27
CA ALA A 32 23.29 15.91 8.00
C ALA A 32 22.33 15.38 9.07
N LEU A 33 22.60 15.62 10.36
CA LEU A 33 21.74 15.21 11.46
C LEU A 33 20.36 15.88 11.36
N MET A 34 20.34 17.18 11.10
CA MET A 34 19.10 17.94 10.96
C MET A 34 18.30 17.52 9.72
N ALA A 35 18.98 17.18 8.62
CA ALA A 35 18.33 16.63 7.44
C ALA A 35 17.61 15.33 7.75
N VAL A 36 18.29 14.39 8.43
CA VAL A 36 17.70 13.09 8.81
C VAL A 36 16.48 13.26 9.71
N LEU A 37 16.57 14.13 10.73
CA LEU A 37 15.43 14.43 11.59
C LEU A 37 14.25 14.96 10.79
N GLN A 38 14.49 15.93 9.89
CA GLN A 38 13.44 16.51 9.06
C GLN A 38 12.80 15.48 8.12
N GLY A 39 13.62 14.61 7.53
CA GLY A 39 13.15 13.52 6.68
C GLY A 39 12.27 12.54 7.45
N LEU A 40 12.67 12.14 8.66
CA LEU A 40 11.89 11.24 9.51
C LEU A 40 10.56 11.86 9.95
N GLU A 41 10.55 13.14 10.32
CA GLU A 41 9.31 13.85 10.66
C GLU A 41 8.31 13.80 9.51
N TRP A 42 8.76 14.08 8.29
CA TRP A 42 7.90 14.07 7.11
C TRP A 42 7.46 12.65 6.74
N PHE A 43 8.37 11.68 6.82
CA PHE A 43 8.01 10.27 6.61
C PHE A 43 6.89 9.82 7.54
N VAL A 44 6.97 10.16 8.84
CA VAL A 44 5.94 9.81 9.83
C VAL A 44 4.65 10.58 9.59
N ALA A 45 4.73 11.89 9.34
CA ALA A 45 3.56 12.74 9.08
C ALA A 45 2.74 12.27 7.86
N TYR A 46 3.40 11.71 6.84
CA TYR A 46 2.76 11.17 5.65
C TYR A 46 2.40 9.67 5.77
N GLY A 47 2.38 9.13 6.99
CA GLY A 47 1.89 7.79 7.27
C GLY A 47 2.87 6.66 6.98
N GLY A 48 4.18 6.95 6.88
CA GLY A 48 5.22 5.96 6.64
C GLY A 48 5.36 4.94 7.76
N ALA A 49 5.19 5.34 9.03
CA ALA A 49 5.22 4.43 10.17
C ALA A 49 4.07 3.39 10.10
N ALA A 50 2.86 3.84 9.75
CA ALA A 50 1.72 2.95 9.57
C ALA A 50 1.96 1.98 8.40
N ALA A 51 2.51 2.46 7.28
CA ALA A 51 2.82 1.62 6.13
C ALA A 51 3.88 0.54 6.44
N LEU A 52 4.90 0.87 7.24
CA LEU A 52 5.89 -0.12 7.70
C LEU A 52 5.28 -1.17 8.63
N LEU A 53 4.36 -0.78 9.51
CA LEU A 53 3.65 -1.72 10.36
C LEU A 53 2.76 -2.66 9.56
N THR A 54 2.06 -2.17 8.54
CA THR A 54 1.27 -3.00 7.62
C THR A 54 2.17 -4.00 6.90
N LEU A 55 3.29 -3.54 6.32
CA LEU A 55 4.25 -4.41 5.65
C LEU A 55 4.85 -5.47 6.59
N ALA A 56 5.15 -5.09 7.83
CA ALA A 56 5.67 -6.02 8.83
C ALA A 56 4.62 -7.06 9.26
N ARG A 57 3.35 -6.68 9.35
CA ARG A 57 2.25 -7.61 9.62
C ARG A 57 2.07 -8.60 8.46
N GLU A 58 2.04 -8.10 7.22
CA GLU A 58 1.96 -8.95 6.03
C GLU A 58 3.12 -9.95 5.94
N GLY A 59 4.33 -9.55 6.36
CA GLY A 59 5.50 -10.45 6.36
C GLY A 59 5.56 -11.43 7.54
N LEU A 60 4.78 -11.19 8.61
CA LEU A 60 4.70 -12.03 9.80
C LEU A 60 3.48 -12.96 9.79
N GLU A 61 2.44 -12.62 9.04
CA GLU A 61 1.38 -13.58 8.69
C GLU A 61 2.05 -14.69 7.87
N PRO A 62 2.20 -15.91 8.43
CA PRO A 62 2.69 -17.01 7.62
C PRO A 62 1.69 -17.16 6.48
N ASN A 63 2.20 -17.21 5.25
CA ASN A 63 1.40 -17.66 4.12
C ASN A 63 0.78 -18.99 4.55
N GLU A 64 -0.52 -18.99 4.89
CA GLU A 64 -1.33 -20.17 4.73
C GLU A 64 -1.33 -20.43 3.23
N ASP A 65 -0.28 -21.12 2.76
CA ASP A 65 -0.29 -21.97 1.58
C ASP A 65 -1.29 -23.11 1.86
N GLY A 66 -2.55 -22.73 2.02
CA GLY A 66 -3.70 -23.59 1.89
C GLY A 66 -4.20 -23.38 0.48
N THR A 67 -3.78 -24.28 -0.41
CA THR A 67 -4.43 -24.57 -1.69
C THR A 67 -5.94 -24.35 -1.63
N VAL A 68 -6.40 -23.24 -2.21
CA VAL A 68 -7.73 -23.15 -2.80
C VAL A 68 -7.51 -22.41 -4.12
N ASP A 69 -7.06 -23.14 -5.14
CA ASP A 69 -7.91 -23.46 -6.31
C ASP A 69 -9.40 -23.25 -6.02
N GLY A 70 -9.77 -21.97 -5.88
CA GLY A 70 -11.14 -21.48 -5.92
C GLY A 70 -11.44 -21.15 -7.36
N GLU A 71 -11.43 -22.20 -8.18
CA GLU A 71 -12.04 -22.25 -9.49
C GLU A 71 -13.25 -21.31 -9.51
N ARG A 72 -13.17 -20.29 -10.36
CA ARG A 72 -14.26 -19.36 -10.63
C ARG A 72 -15.35 -20.16 -11.34
N ILE A 73 -16.07 -21.02 -10.62
CA ILE A 73 -17.23 -21.72 -11.14
C ILE A 73 -18.29 -20.65 -11.36
N THR A 74 -18.31 -20.14 -12.58
CA THR A 74 -19.42 -19.41 -13.17
C THR A 74 -20.63 -20.35 -13.22
N HIS A 75 -21.33 -20.56 -12.10
CA HIS A 75 -22.69 -21.06 -12.15
C HIS A 75 -23.61 -19.91 -12.58
N PHE A 76 -23.61 -19.64 -13.89
CA PHE A 76 -24.74 -18.96 -14.51
C PHE A 76 -25.91 -19.95 -14.50
N ARG A 77 -26.80 -19.84 -13.52
CA ARG A 77 -28.11 -20.51 -13.59
C ARG A 77 -28.98 -19.72 -14.55
N GLN A 78 -28.84 -19.99 -15.84
CA GLN A 78 -29.79 -19.52 -16.83
C GLN A 78 -31.06 -20.37 -16.67
N VAL A 79 -32.09 -19.81 -16.02
CA VAL A 79 -33.43 -20.38 -16.06
C VAL A 79 -34.01 -20.03 -17.42
N VAL A 80 -33.77 -20.89 -18.41
CA VAL A 80 -34.50 -20.90 -19.67
C VAL A 80 -35.80 -21.64 -19.41
N THR A 81 -36.85 -20.92 -19.04
CA THR A 81 -38.22 -21.42 -19.26
C THR A 81 -38.62 -21.08 -20.68
N GLU A 82 -38.11 -21.86 -21.63
CA GLU A 82 -38.80 -22.08 -22.89
C GLU A 82 -39.93 -23.08 -22.60
N ARG A 83 -41.15 -22.57 -22.46
CA ARG A 83 -42.32 -23.38 -22.81
C ARG A 83 -42.81 -22.87 -24.14
N THR A 84 -42.17 -23.44 -25.16
CA THR A 84 -42.68 -23.69 -26.50
C THR A 84 -44.20 -23.68 -26.54
N GLY A 85 -44.75 -22.87 -27.44
CA GLY A 85 -46.07 -23.12 -27.95
C GLY A 85 -46.10 -24.53 -28.56
N THR A 86 -47.14 -25.27 -28.24
CA THR A 86 -47.65 -26.33 -29.09
C THR A 86 -49.12 -26.03 -29.30
N GLU A 87 -49.40 -25.73 -30.56
CA GLU A 87 -50.68 -25.91 -31.24
C GLU A 87 -51.50 -27.07 -30.66
N GLY A 88 -52.81 -26.83 -30.53
CA GLY A 88 -53.82 -27.77 -30.04
C GLY A 88 -55.12 -27.05 -29.75
#